data_AF-A0AAQ0RXZ4-F1
#
_entry.id   AF-A0AAQ0RXZ4-F1
#
_cell.length_a   1.000
_cell.length_b   1.000
_cell.length_c   1.000
_cell.angle_alpha   90.00
_cell.angle_beta   90.00
_cell.angle_gamma   90.00
#
_symmetry.space_group_name_H-M   'P 1'
#
loop_
_entity.id
_entity.type
_entity.pdbx_description
1 polymer ?
#
loop_
_entity_poly.entity_id
_entity_poly.type
_entity_poly.pdbx_seq_one_letter_code
_entity_poly.pdbx_strand_id
1 'polypeptide(L)'
;MKNLTSILGWALLTPILSLLFWFFVSHTLIYFINIFFYISISLTIFFFIIIIVQEGIFDPTSYGFRRLKYQLSSKKHKDTMENDEFFKPKQVKKDDYFVSPWVKIAFSFNLFYLILTIVVSFSI
;
A
#
# COMPACT_ATOMS: atom_id res chain seq x y z
N MET A 1 11.66 -7.58 21.66
CA MET A 1 11.33 -6.21 22.12
C MET A 1 11.38 -5.16 20.99
N LYS A 2 12.44 -5.09 20.16
CA LYS A 2 12.56 -4.12 19.04
C LYS A 2 11.36 -4.09 18.05
N ASN A 3 10.78 -5.24 17.72
CA ASN A 3 9.66 -5.30 16.78
C ASN A 3 8.36 -4.76 17.39
N LEU A 4 8.10 -5.04 18.68
CA LEU A 4 6.90 -4.58 19.36
C LEU A 4 6.87 -3.06 19.50
N THR A 5 8.01 -2.46 19.85
CA THR A 5 8.15 -0.99 19.95
C THR A 5 7.97 -0.32 18.59
N SER A 6 8.45 -0.94 17.50
CA SER A 6 8.24 -0.42 16.16
C SER A 6 6.77 -0.52 15.73
N ILE A 7 6.09 -1.64 16.00
CA ILE A 7 4.67 -1.82 15.70
C ILE A 7 3.82 -0.79 16.45
N LEU A 8 4.07 -0.63 17.76
CA LEU A 8 3.40 0.39 18.59
C LEU A 8 3.64 1.79 18.07
N GLY A 9 4.88 2.12 17.67
CA GLY A 9 5.21 3.42 17.09
C GLY A 9 4.38 3.74 15.86
N TRP A 10 4.25 2.78 14.93
CA TRP A 10 3.45 2.98 13.71
C TRP A 10 1.94 3.00 13.96
N ALA A 11 1.44 2.21 14.93
CA ALA A 11 0.04 2.24 15.33
C ALA A 11 -0.33 3.59 15.97
N LEU A 12 0.53 4.14 16.83
CA LEU A 12 0.26 5.38 17.56
C LEU A 12 0.51 6.64 16.74
N LEU A 13 1.24 6.56 15.63
CA LEU A 13 1.56 7.70 14.78
C LEU A 13 0.31 8.47 14.35
N THR A 14 -0.68 7.78 13.79
CA THR A 14 -1.90 8.40 13.24
C THR A 14 -2.75 9.02 14.35
N PRO A 15 -3.11 8.31 15.44
CA PRO A 15 -3.84 8.91 16.56
C PRO A 15 -3.14 10.11 17.19
N ILE A 16 -1.82 10.05 17.40
CA ILE A 16 -1.08 11.17 17.99
C ILE A 16 -1.10 12.38 17.07
N LEU A 17 -0.85 12.19 15.76
CA LEU A 17 -0.93 13.28 14.79
C LEU A 17 -2.34 13.88 14.75
N SER A 18 -3.38 13.05 14.74
CA SER A 18 -4.76 13.54 14.75
C SER A 18 -5.10 14.34 15.99
N LEU A 19 -4.65 13.90 17.17
CA LEU A 19 -4.80 14.66 18.42
C LEU A 19 -4.08 16.00 18.34
N LEU A 20 -2.84 16.04 17.82
CA LEU A 20 -2.07 17.27 17.65
C LEU A 20 -2.77 18.27 16.74
N PHE A 21 -3.32 17.84 15.60
CA PHE A 21 -4.07 18.73 14.70
C PHE A 21 -5.40 19.18 15.30
N TRP A 22 -6.08 18.30 16.05
CA TRP A 22 -7.35 18.62 16.69
C TRP A 22 -7.23 19.73 17.75
N PHE A 23 -6.10 19.82 18.46
CA PHE A 23 -5.83 20.92 19.41
C PHE A 23 -5.92 22.32 18.80
N PHE A 24 -5.71 22.47 17.48
CA PHE A 24 -5.75 23.75 16.78
C PHE A 24 -7.11 24.07 16.14
N VAL A 25 -8.11 23.19 16.30
CA VAL A 25 -9.43 23.31 15.68
C VAL A 25 -10.52 23.29 16.76
N SER A 26 -11.77 23.47 16.37
CA SER A 26 -12.91 23.27 17.27
C SER A 26 -12.92 21.85 17.83
N HIS A 27 -13.03 21.75 19.14
CA HIS A 27 -12.90 20.50 19.90
C HIS A 27 -14.21 19.68 19.86
N THR A 28 -14.77 19.46 18.67
CA THR A 28 -15.91 18.57 18.47
C THR A 28 -15.46 17.22 17.93
N LEU A 29 -16.26 16.20 18.24
CA LEU A 29 -16.02 14.83 17.78
C LEU A 29 -16.05 14.73 16.24
N ILE A 30 -16.90 15.51 15.57
CA ILE A 30 -16.98 15.56 14.11
C ILE A 30 -15.67 16.08 13.51
N TYR A 31 -15.13 17.18 14.04
CA TYR A 31 -13.84 17.69 13.57
C TYR A 31 -12.70 16.70 13.84
N PHE A 32 -12.71 16.01 14.99
CA PHE A 32 -11.73 14.97 15.27
C PHE A 32 -11.78 13.83 14.24
N ILE A 33 -12.97 13.29 13.95
CA ILE A 33 -13.14 12.22 12.96
C ILE A 33 -12.68 12.67 11.57
N ASN A 34 -13.02 13.89 11.16
CA ASN A 34 -12.58 14.45 9.87
C ASN A 34 -11.06 14.56 9.80
N ILE A 35 -10.41 15.11 10.83
CA ILE A 35 -8.96 15.20 10.92
C ILE A 35 -8.32 13.81 10.88
N PHE A 36 -8.87 12.85 11.63
CA PHE A 36 -8.37 11.47 11.67
C PHE A 36 -8.51 10.78 10.30
N PHE A 37 -9.62 11.00 9.59
CA PHE A 37 -9.82 10.52 8.23
C PHE A 37 -8.78 11.12 7.27
N TYR A 38 -8.60 12.45 7.28
CA TYR A 38 -7.65 13.14 6.40
C TYR A 38 -6.21 12.68 6.62
N ILE A 39 -5.78 12.51 7.87
CA ILE A 39 -4.43 12.02 8.16
C ILE A 39 -4.28 10.56 7.73
N SER A 40 -5.28 9.71 8.03
CA SER A 40 -5.25 8.29 7.65
C SER A 40 -5.19 8.09 6.15
N ILE A 41 -5.99 8.81 5.36
CA ILE A 41 -5.97 8.72 3.89
C ILE A 41 -4.65 9.23 3.31
N SER A 42 -4.14 10.37 3.80
CA SER A 42 -2.86 10.93 3.33
C SER A 42 -1.70 9.98 3.61
N LEU A 43 -1.62 9.40 4.82
CA LEU A 43 -0.59 8.44 5.17
C LEU A 43 -0.75 7.11 4.41
N THR A 44 -1.98 6.66 4.18
CA THR A 44 -2.24 5.46 3.35
C THR A 44 -1.70 5.65 1.95
N ILE A 45 -2.00 6.78 1.30
CA ILE A 45 -1.48 7.11 -0.04
C ILE A 45 0.04 7.19 -0.03
N PHE A 46 0.62 7.88 0.96
CA PHE A 46 2.07 8.04 1.07
C PHE A 46 2.80 6.69 1.23
N PHE A 47 2.37 5.83 2.15
CA PHE A 47 2.98 4.51 2.33
C PHE A 47 2.73 3.60 1.13
N PHE A 48 1.58 3.71 0.47
CA PHE A 48 1.32 2.98 -0.76
C PHE A 48 2.34 3.34 -1.86
N ILE A 49 2.63 4.64 -2.05
CA ILE A 49 3.67 5.10 -2.98
C ILE A 49 5.04 4.53 -2.59
N ILE A 50 5.39 4.51 -1.30
CA ILE A 50 6.66 3.90 -0.85
C ILE A 50 6.72 2.41 -1.18
N ILE A 51 5.65 1.65 -0.93
CA ILE A 51 5.58 0.23 -1.27
C ILE A 51 5.81 0.03 -2.78
N ILE A 52 5.20 0.89 -3.58
CA ILE A 52 5.33 0.88 -5.04
C ILE A 52 6.78 1.16 -5.47
N VAL A 53 7.43 2.18 -4.89
CA VAL A 53 8.80 2.61 -5.24
C VAL A 53 9.85 1.59 -4.81
N GLN A 54 9.63 0.82 -3.74
CA GLN A 54 10.57 -0.20 -3.24
C GLN A 54 10.70 -1.44 -4.15
N GLU A 55 10.39 -1.33 -5.46
CA GLU A 55 10.39 -2.39 -6.48
C GLU A 55 9.54 -3.63 -6.13
N GLY A 56 8.84 -3.62 -4.98
CA GLY A 56 8.26 -4.82 -4.41
C GLY A 56 6.94 -5.26 -5.04
N ILE A 57 6.25 -4.36 -5.74
CA ILE A 57 4.98 -4.65 -6.41
C ILE A 57 5.11 -4.60 -7.93
N PHE A 58 5.79 -3.60 -8.49
CA PHE A 58 5.77 -3.42 -9.94
C PHE A 58 6.48 -4.50 -10.75
N ASP A 59 7.57 -5.08 -10.25
CA ASP A 59 8.24 -6.17 -10.96
C ASP A 59 7.42 -7.48 -10.99
N PRO A 60 6.89 -8.01 -9.87
CA PRO A 60 6.04 -9.20 -9.90
C PRO A 60 4.71 -8.95 -10.62
N THR A 61 4.12 -7.75 -10.47
CA THR A 61 2.92 -7.36 -11.21
C THR A 61 3.19 -7.24 -12.71
N SER A 62 4.32 -6.66 -13.14
CA SER A 62 4.72 -6.58 -14.56
C SER A 62 4.96 -7.97 -15.13
N TYR A 63 5.62 -8.86 -14.38
CA TYR A 63 5.80 -10.27 -14.77
C TYR A 63 4.45 -10.97 -14.99
N GLY A 64 3.52 -10.83 -14.03
CA GLY A 64 2.17 -11.38 -14.14
C GLY A 64 1.42 -10.87 -15.38
N PHE A 65 1.45 -9.57 -15.63
CA PHE A 65 0.81 -8.96 -16.81
C PHE A 65 1.44 -9.41 -18.13
N ARG A 66 2.77 -9.55 -18.19
CA ARG A 66 3.46 -10.06 -19.40
C ARG A 66 3.06 -11.50 -19.69
N ARG A 67 3.02 -12.35 -18.66
CA ARG A 67 2.59 -13.75 -18.79
C ARG A 67 1.12 -13.86 -19.21
N LEU A 68 0.23 -13.05 -18.62
CA LEU A 68 -1.17 -12.98 -19.02
C LEU A 68 -1.31 -12.54 -20.48
N LYS A 69 -0.61 -11.48 -20.89
CA LYS A 69 -0.60 -11.01 -22.28
C LYS A 69 -0.13 -12.10 -23.25
N TYR A 70 0.95 -12.81 -22.91
CA TYR A 70 1.43 -13.94 -23.71
C TYR A 70 0.38 -15.05 -23.80
N GLN A 71 -0.24 -15.46 -22.69
CA GLN A 71 -1.26 -16.51 -22.67
C GLN A 71 -2.51 -16.14 -23.50
N LEU A 72 -2.94 -14.88 -23.43
CA LEU A 72 -4.11 -14.37 -24.16
C LEU A 72 -3.84 -14.06 -25.64
N SER A 73 -2.58 -14.06 -26.08
CA SER A 73 -2.22 -13.80 -27.48
C SER A 73 -2.58 -14.97 -28.41
N SER A 74 -2.89 -14.65 -29.67
CA SER A 74 -3.20 -15.65 -30.72
C SER A 74 -1.97 -16.49 -31.07
N LYS A 75 -2.16 -17.70 -31.62
CA LYS A 75 -1.06 -18.61 -32.00
C LYS A 75 0.01 -17.92 -32.85
N LYS A 76 -0.40 -17.21 -33.90
CA LYS A 76 0.49 -16.46 -34.81
C LYS A 76 1.33 -15.41 -34.08
N HIS A 77 0.78 -14.77 -33.04
CA HIS A 77 1.47 -13.75 -32.26
C HIS A 77 2.38 -14.34 -31.18
N LYS A 78 2.02 -15.51 -30.65
CA LYS A 78 2.88 -16.29 -29.74
C LYS A 78 4.16 -16.74 -30.44
N ASP A 79 4.07 -17.21 -31.68
CA ASP A 79 5.24 -17.68 -32.45
C ASP A 79 6.26 -16.52 -32.67
N THR A 80 5.78 -15.30 -32.91
CA THR A 80 6.65 -14.11 -33.00
C THR A 80 7.23 -13.65 -31.66
N MET A 81 6.56 -13.95 -30.54
CA MET A 81 7.00 -13.58 -29.19
C MET A 81 7.79 -14.69 -28.49
N GLU A 82 7.93 -15.85 -29.12
CA GLU A 82 8.48 -17.05 -28.48
C GLU A 82 9.97 -16.92 -28.16
N ASN A 83 10.70 -16.18 -28.98
CA ASN A 83 12.12 -15.90 -28.81
C ASN A 83 12.38 -14.59 -28.05
N ASP A 84 11.34 -13.84 -27.68
CA ASP A 84 11.48 -12.57 -26.98
C ASP A 84 11.49 -12.80 -25.46
N GLU A 85 12.66 -12.64 -24.83
CA GLU A 85 12.85 -12.77 -23.39
C GLU A 85 11.99 -11.77 -22.58
N PHE A 86 11.57 -10.66 -23.18
CA PHE A 86 10.70 -9.69 -22.55
C PHE A 86 9.25 -10.20 -22.42
N PHE A 87 8.73 -10.89 -23.44
CA PHE A 87 7.34 -11.39 -23.48
C PHE A 87 7.20 -12.83 -22.95
N LYS A 88 8.25 -13.63 -23.02
CA LYS A 88 8.31 -14.99 -22.46
C LYS A 88 9.46 -15.10 -21.44
N PRO A 89 9.39 -14.38 -20.30
CA PRO A 89 10.42 -14.46 -19.27
C PRO A 89 10.49 -15.89 -18.72
N LYS A 90 11.62 -16.58 -18.94
CA LYS A 90 11.87 -17.96 -18.49
C LYS A 90 12.10 -18.06 -16.98
N GLN A 91 12.45 -16.95 -16.35
CA GLN A 91 12.71 -16.83 -14.92
C GLN A 91 12.11 -15.53 -14.38
N VAL A 92 11.79 -15.52 -13.08
CA VAL A 92 11.40 -14.30 -12.37
C VAL A 92 12.65 -13.40 -12.30
N LYS A 93 12.49 -12.09 -12.54
CA LYS A 93 13.61 -11.14 -12.66
C LYS A 93 14.49 -11.07 -11.38
N LYS A 94 13.90 -11.39 -10.22
CA LYS A 94 14.54 -11.59 -8.90
C LYS A 94 13.71 -12.59 -8.10
N ASP A 95 14.34 -13.46 -7.31
CA ASP A 95 13.65 -14.46 -6.48
C ASP A 95 13.02 -13.85 -5.22
N ASP A 96 13.63 -12.79 -4.67
CA ASP A 96 13.16 -12.10 -3.46
C ASP A 96 12.88 -10.61 -3.73
N TYR A 97 11.62 -10.21 -3.53
CA TYR A 97 11.19 -8.82 -3.51
C TYR A 97 11.15 -8.30 -2.08
N PHE A 98 12.05 -7.38 -1.75
CA PHE A 98 12.16 -6.86 -0.40
C PHE A 98 11.36 -5.55 -0.24
N VAL A 99 10.11 -5.68 0.22
CA VAL A 99 9.40 -4.53 0.83
C VAL A 99 9.75 -4.51 2.31
N SER A 100 10.24 -3.37 2.77
CA SER A 100 10.64 -3.20 4.17
C SER A 100 9.45 -3.49 5.11
N PRO A 101 9.62 -4.37 6.13
CA PRO A 101 8.52 -4.77 7.02
C PRO A 101 7.81 -3.59 7.70
N TRP A 102 8.55 -2.53 8.04
CA TRP A 102 7.98 -1.35 8.68
C TRP A 102 6.99 -0.60 7.79
N VAL A 103 7.21 -0.57 6.47
CA VAL A 103 6.30 0.07 5.50
C VAL A 103 5.00 -0.71 5.41
N LYS A 104 5.08 -2.04 5.38
CA LYS A 104 3.87 -2.91 5.40
C LYS A 104 3.04 -2.65 6.65
N ILE A 105 3.70 -2.63 7.81
CA ILE A 105 3.05 -2.39 9.10
C ILE A 105 2.38 -1.00 9.12
N ALA A 106 3.11 0.04 8.73
CA ALA A 106 2.60 1.41 8.69
C ALA A 106 1.40 1.55 7.73
N PHE A 107 1.48 0.95 6.54
CA PHE A 107 0.38 0.92 5.59
C PHE A 107 -0.86 0.20 6.14
N SER A 108 -0.68 -0.99 6.73
CA SER A 108 -1.79 -1.78 7.28
C SER A 108 -2.56 -1.04 8.38
N PHE A 109 -1.89 -0.36 9.30
CA PHE A 109 -2.57 0.42 10.34
C PHE A 109 -3.33 1.62 9.75
N ASN A 110 -2.71 2.37 8.84
CA ASN A 110 -3.38 3.52 8.22
C ASN A 110 -4.59 3.10 7.38
N LEU A 111 -4.51 1.96 6.67
CA LEU A 111 -5.63 1.41 5.94
C LEU A 111 -6.76 0.97 6.88
N PHE A 112 -6.42 0.31 8.00
CA PHE A 112 -7.40 -0.05 9.02
C PHE A 112 -8.09 1.19 9.61
N TYR A 113 -7.33 2.22 9.97
CA TYR A 113 -7.85 3.48 10.49
C TYR A 113 -8.76 4.20 9.48
N LEU A 114 -8.39 4.20 8.20
CA LEU A 114 -9.22 4.74 7.14
C LEU A 114 -10.58 4.02 7.06
N ILE A 115 -10.57 2.69 7.00
CA ILE A 115 -11.81 1.88 6.97
C ILE A 115 -12.64 2.13 8.22
N LEU A 116 -12.01 2.16 9.40
CA LEU A 116 -12.67 2.43 10.66
C LEU A 116 -13.37 3.80 10.64
N THR A 117 -12.70 4.86 10.17
CA THR A 117 -13.34 6.18 10.06
C THR A 117 -14.51 6.20 9.10
N ILE A 118 -14.43 5.49 7.97
CA ILE A 118 -15.56 5.40 7.04
C ILE A 118 -16.76 4.74 7.73
N VAL A 119 -16.54 3.63 8.42
CA VAL A 119 -17.61 2.90 9.15
C VAL A 119 -18.22 3.77 10.25
N VAL A 120 -17.38 4.46 11.03
CA VAL A 120 -17.83 5.37 12.09
C VAL A 120 -18.63 6.53 11.51
N SER A 121 -18.19 7.12 10.40
CA SER A 121 -18.90 8.21 9.71
C SER A 121 -20.28 7.81 9.19
N PHE A 122 -20.52 6.53 8.88
CA PHE A 122 -21.86 6.03 8.54
C PHE A 122 -22.74 5.73 9.76
N SER A 123 -22.16 5.76 10.97
CA SER A 123 -22.84 5.42 12.22
C SER A 123 -23.21 6.65 13.06
N ILE A 124 -22.86 7.85 12.61
CA ILE A 124 -23.09 9.15 13.27
C ILE A 124 -23.89 10.03 12.31
#